data_AF-A0A838G3D0-F1
#
_entry.id   AF-A0A838G3D0-F1
#
_cell.length_a   1.000
_cell.length_b   1.000
_cell.length_c   1.000
_cell.angle_alpha   90.00
_cell.angle_beta   90.00
_cell.angle_gamma   90.00
#
_symmetry.space_group_name_H-M   'P 1'
#
loop_
_entity.id
_entity.type
_entity.pdbx_description
1 polymer ?
#
loop_
_entity_poly.entity_id
_entity_poly.type
_entity_poly.pdbx_seq_one_letter_code
_entity_poly.pdbx_strand_id
1 'polypeptide(L)' 'TVREGEPLLTLHTDDADRFARAQAALEGAVEVAPAGSPYAGKSIIIDRVSA' A
#
# COMPACT_ATOMS: atom_id res chain seq x y z
N THR A 1 -2.84 -12.01 2.13
CA THR A 1 -4.24 -11.72 2.49
C THR A 1 -4.24 -10.89 3.75
N VAL A 2 -5.29 -10.12 4.00
CA VAL A 2 -5.43 -9.26 5.19
C VAL A 2 -6.72 -9.61 5.92
N ARG A 3 -6.82 -9.27 7.20
CA ARG A 3 -8.02 -9.46 8.01
C ARG A 3 -8.56 -8.13 8.51
N GLU A 4 -9.85 -8.07 8.81
CA GLU A 4 -10.46 -6.90 9.43
C GLU A 4 -9.78 -6.59 10.78
N GLY A 5 -9.52 -5.30 11.03
CA GLY A 5 -8.81 -4.82 12.23
C GLY A 5 -7.28 -4.96 12.18
N GLU A 6 -6.71 -5.61 11.15
CA GLU A 6 -5.27 -5.71 10.97
C GLU A 6 -4.70 -4.40 10.42
N PRO A 7 -3.69 -3.78 11.07
CA PRO A 7 -3.07 -2.57 10.55
C PRO A 7 -2.31 -2.86 9.25
N LEU A 8 -2.59 -2.09 8.19
CA LEU A 8 -1.90 -2.24 6.90
C LEU A 8 -0.58 -1.46 6.84
N LEU A 9 -0.54 -0.29 7.46
CA LEU A 9 0.58 0.63 7.46
C LEU A 9 0.73 1.25 8.86
N THR A 10 1.95 1.59 9.24
CA THR A 10 2.24 2.36 10.46
C THR A 10 2.72 3.74 10.05
N LEU A 11 2.01 4.79 10.47
CA LEU A 11 2.42 6.16 10.21
C LEU A 11 3.42 6.62 11.28
N HIS A 12 4.60 7.04 10.83
CA HIS A 12 5.63 7.63 11.68
C HIS A 12 5.75 9.12 11.37
N THR A 13 5.68 9.96 12.40
CA THR A 13 5.89 11.40 12.33
C THR A 13 6.45 11.87 13.66
N ASP A 14 7.21 12.95 13.64
CA ASP A 14 7.67 13.71 14.80
C ASP A 14 6.69 14.83 15.21
N ASP A 15 5.72 15.12 14.34
CA ASP A 15 4.72 16.17 14.50
C ASP A 15 3.31 15.61 14.26
N ALA A 16 2.47 15.65 15.31
CA ALA A 16 1.15 15.04 15.33
C ALA A 16 0.16 15.69 14.34
N ASP A 17 0.28 16.98 14.07
CA ASP A 17 -0.63 17.71 13.18
C ASP A 17 -0.52 17.23 11.72
N ARG A 18 0.60 16.55 11.38
CA ARG A 18 0.84 15.99 10.05
C ARG A 18 -0.01 14.76 9.74
N PHE A 19 -0.52 14.05 10.75
CA PHE A 19 -1.30 12.83 10.52
C PHE A 19 -2.56 13.12 9.72
N ALA A 20 -3.24 14.26 9.94
CA ALA A 20 -4.44 14.62 9.20
C ALA A 20 -4.16 14.75 7.69
N ARG A 21 -3.07 15.41 7.31
CA ARG A 21 -2.63 15.50 5.90
C ARG A 21 -2.23 14.12 5.37
N ALA A 22 -1.50 13.33 6.14
CA ALA A 22 -1.04 12.01 5.72
C ALA A 22 -2.22 11.06 5.45
N GLN A 23 -3.25 11.06 6.30
CA GLN A 23 -4.47 10.29 6.07
C GLN A 23 -5.19 10.75 4.81
N ALA A 24 -5.36 12.07 4.61
CA ALA A 24 -5.99 12.60 3.40
C ALA A 24 -5.24 12.20 2.11
N ALA A 25 -3.92 12.09 2.16
CA ALA A 25 -3.10 11.64 1.03
C ALA A 25 -3.19 10.12 0.76
N LEU A 26 -3.57 9.33 1.76
CA LEU A 26 -3.69 7.88 1.66
C LEU A 26 -5.12 7.41 1.31
N GLU A 27 -6.08 8.32 1.26
CA GLU A 27 -7.44 8.01 0.83
C GLU A 27 -7.42 7.37 -0.57
N GLY A 28 -7.94 6.14 -0.69
CA GLY A 28 -7.92 5.36 -1.92
C GLY A 28 -6.57 4.78 -2.35
N ALA A 29 -5.50 4.89 -1.54
CA ALA A 29 -4.18 4.37 -1.89
C ALA A 29 -4.08 2.84 -1.86
N VAL A 30 -5.00 2.16 -1.14
CA VAL A 30 -5.05 0.70 -1.03
C VAL A 30 -6.47 0.22 -1.33
N GLU A 31 -6.57 -0.78 -2.21
CA GLU A 31 -7.81 -1.49 -2.51
C GLU A 31 -7.70 -2.95 -2.03
N VAL A 32 -8.71 -3.43 -1.29
CA VAL A 32 -8.76 -4.83 -0.85
C VAL A 32 -9.61 -5.62 -1.85
N ALA A 33 -8.96 -6.48 -2.64
CA ALA A 33 -9.65 -7.37 -3.56
C ALA A 33 -10.51 -8.43 -2.84
N PRO A 34 -11.55 -8.99 -3.49
CA PRO A 34 -12.37 -10.06 -2.92
C PRO A 34 -11.55 -11.25 -2.41
N ALA A 35 -12.05 -11.90 -1.36
CA ALA A 35 -11.40 -13.10 -0.82
C ALA A 35 -11.27 -14.19 -1.89
N GLY A 36 -10.09 -14.83 -1.96
CA GLY A 36 -9.79 -15.86 -2.97
C GLY A 36 -9.40 -15.32 -4.34
N SER A 37 -9.32 -13.98 -4.53
CA SER A 37 -8.78 -13.40 -5.75
C SER A 37 -7.35 -13.90 -6.01
N PRO A 38 -7.04 -14.39 -7.23
CA PRO A 38 -5.70 -14.86 -7.55
C PRO A 38 -4.73 -13.68 -7.59
N TYR A 39 -3.56 -13.86 -6.97
CA TYR A 39 -2.46 -12.89 -7.05
C TYR A 39 -1.26 -13.54 -7.71
N ALA A 40 -0.84 -12.99 -8.84
CA ALA A 40 0.42 -13.34 -9.50
C ALA A 40 1.35 -12.12 -9.40
N GLY A 41 2.41 -12.24 -8.60
CA GLY A 41 3.40 -11.18 -8.46
C GLY A 41 4.05 -10.85 -9.81
N LYS A 42 4.03 -9.58 -10.20
CA LYS A 42 4.76 -9.11 -11.39
C LYS A 42 6.25 -9.03 -11.08
N SER A 43 7.09 -9.22 -12.10
CA SER A 43 8.52 -8.92 -11.99
C SER A 43 8.71 -7.46 -11.64
N ILE A 44 9.58 -7.18 -10.65
CA ILE A 44 9.98 -5.81 -10.29
C ILE A 44 10.80 -5.17 -11.41
N ILE A 45 11.55 -5.99 -12.14
CA ILE A 45 12.31 -5.56 -13.31
C ILE A 45 11.39 -5.68 -14.52
N ILE A 46 11.11 -4.55 -15.17
CA ILE A 46 10.34 -4.51 -16.42
C ILE A 46 11.23 -5.00 -17.57
N ASP A 47 12.42 -4.43 -17.72
CA ASP A 47 13.37 -4.78 -18.77
C ASP A 47 14.83 -4.45 -18.38
N ARG A 48 15.79 -5.07 -19.05
CA ARG A 48 17.23 -4.73 -19.01
C ARG A 48 17.72 -4.48 -20.43
N VAL A 49 18.07 -3.22 -20.73
CA VAL A 49 18.50 -2.81 -22.07
C VAL A 49 20.03 -2.78 -22.14
N SER A 50 20.61 -3.44 -23.14
CA SER A 50 22.04 -3.38 -23.50
C SER A 50 22.24 -2.98 -24.95
N ALA A 51 23.45 -2.49 -25.27
CA ALA A 51 23.83 -1.98 -26.59
C ALA A 51 23.84 -3.03 -27.70
#